data_AF-A0A258HSW6-F1
#
_entry.id   AF-A0A258HSW6-F1
#
_cell.length_a   1.000
_cell.length_b   1.000
_cell.length_c   1.000
_cell.angle_alpha   90.00
_cell.angle_beta   90.00
_cell.angle_gamma   90.00
#
_symmetry.space_group_name_H-M   'P 1'
#
loop_
_entity.id
_entity.type
_entity.pdbx_description
1 polymer ?
#
loop_
_entity_poly.entity_id
_entity_poly.type
_entity_poly.pdbx_seq_one_letter_code
_entity_poly.pdbx_strand_id
1 'polypeptide(L)'
;MAPPTSNWGTPTGFGASLPTAEQVADRGGWAVAPLAGLAYLLLAALPLRAFATHVAPRLRRPRIALTGRNRGPIDADHGAAAPMLSPALVAAGTLGGAAVIAALSGGVDAEVRYLRLTAAIGLGLLLLNAIAVLLPARLAGRVARVDVVVRLLPGILLVALAAALLSRFGGLQPPLLAGVLIAASAAIGSSRRARAGVAVAQSSGVAALALIGWAAHDLLTPSTGFWMTLASETAAAVALGGLGSLLMLLLPVGPLPGRTLYAVSPPAWAVVALASATVAGAILVSGPAFPLAALVLAGAAFAGVLSAAVVWTRWVAPAWR
;
A
#
# COMPACT_ATOMS: atom_id res chain seq x y z
N MET A 1 -21.19 -10.34 -36.46
CA MET A 1 -21.66 -10.34 -35.05
C MET A 1 -21.36 -8.94 -34.52
N ALA A 2 -22.37 -8.13 -34.20
CA ALA A 2 -22.14 -6.80 -33.65
C ALA A 2 -21.44 -6.95 -32.29
N PRO A 3 -20.44 -6.12 -31.96
CA PRO A 3 -19.85 -6.16 -30.62
C PRO A 3 -20.95 -5.89 -29.58
N PRO A 4 -20.94 -6.55 -28.42
CA PRO A 4 -21.92 -6.31 -27.38
C PRO A 4 -21.90 -4.82 -27.04
N THR A 5 -23.06 -4.16 -27.10
CA THR A 5 -23.19 -2.75 -26.79
C THR A 5 -22.86 -2.53 -25.31
N SER A 6 -21.67 -1.96 -25.04
CA SER A 6 -21.28 -1.58 -23.68
C SER A 6 -22.32 -0.64 -23.09
N ASN A 7 -22.97 -1.07 -22.01
CA ASN A 7 -23.93 -0.25 -21.27
C ASN A 7 -23.43 0.01 -19.84
N TRP A 8 -24.04 0.98 -19.17
CA TRP A 8 -23.72 1.38 -17.80
C TRP A 8 -23.75 0.23 -16.78
N GLY A 9 -24.54 -0.81 -17.02
CA GLY A 9 -24.69 -1.97 -16.13
C GLY A 9 -23.79 -3.16 -16.51
N THR A 10 -22.97 -3.04 -17.54
CA THR A 10 -22.05 -4.11 -17.96
C THR A 10 -20.83 -4.13 -17.03
N PRO A 11 -20.51 -5.26 -16.39
CA PRO A 11 -19.32 -5.40 -15.56
C PRO A 11 -18.02 -5.14 -16.33
N THR A 12 -17.06 -4.52 -15.66
CA THR A 12 -15.68 -4.43 -16.17
C THR A 12 -14.85 -5.63 -15.68
N GLY A 13 -13.70 -5.85 -16.30
CA GLY A 13 -12.74 -6.89 -15.86
C GLY A 13 -11.96 -6.55 -14.59
N PHE A 14 -12.17 -5.37 -13.98
CA PHE A 14 -11.34 -4.86 -12.88
C PHE A 14 -11.38 -5.74 -11.62
N GLY A 15 -12.56 -6.24 -11.25
CA GLY A 15 -12.72 -7.14 -10.10
C GLY A 15 -12.48 -8.63 -10.43
N ALA A 16 -12.40 -9.00 -11.71
CA ALA A 16 -12.39 -10.41 -12.12
C ALA A 16 -11.14 -11.18 -11.68
N SER A 17 -10.05 -10.48 -11.36
CA SER A 17 -8.84 -11.11 -10.81
C SER A 17 -8.91 -11.36 -9.31
N LEU A 18 -9.89 -10.80 -8.61
CA LEU A 18 -10.09 -10.98 -7.18
C LEU A 18 -10.95 -12.23 -6.95
N PRO A 19 -10.40 -13.32 -6.40
CA PRO A 19 -11.13 -14.57 -6.24
C PRO A 19 -12.17 -14.49 -5.12
N THR A 20 -13.25 -15.27 -5.28
CA THR A 20 -14.27 -15.49 -4.25
C THR A 20 -13.74 -16.34 -3.10
N ALA A 21 -14.41 -16.35 -1.94
CA ALA A 21 -13.98 -17.17 -0.80
C ALA A 21 -13.94 -18.67 -1.14
N GLU A 22 -14.94 -19.14 -1.90
CA GLU A 22 -15.01 -20.51 -2.43
C GLU A 22 -13.80 -20.81 -3.34
N GLN A 23 -13.51 -19.91 -4.29
CA GLN A 23 -12.37 -20.07 -5.19
C GLN A 23 -11.01 -20.09 -4.49
N VAL A 24 -10.84 -19.33 -3.41
CA VAL A 24 -9.63 -19.36 -2.57
C VAL A 24 -9.48 -20.73 -1.91
N ALA A 25 -10.58 -21.32 -1.43
CA ALA A 25 -10.57 -22.65 -0.83
C ALA A 25 -10.26 -23.74 -1.87
N ASP A 26 -10.96 -23.72 -3.00
CA ASP A 26 -10.83 -24.74 -4.07
C ASP A 26 -9.44 -24.76 -4.70
N ARG A 27 -8.81 -23.58 -4.85
CA ARG A 27 -7.45 -23.45 -5.42
C ARG A 27 -6.35 -23.72 -4.39
N GLY A 28 -6.71 -24.07 -3.15
CA GLY A 28 -5.73 -24.34 -2.08
C GLY A 28 -4.96 -23.09 -1.65
N GLY A 29 -5.54 -21.90 -1.80
CA GLY A 29 -4.88 -20.63 -1.47
C GLY A 29 -4.35 -20.58 -0.04
N TRP A 30 -5.10 -21.14 0.90
CA TRP A 30 -4.71 -21.23 2.31
C TRP A 30 -3.47 -22.10 2.56
N ALA A 31 -3.21 -23.11 1.73
CA ALA A 31 -2.03 -23.97 1.85
C ALA A 31 -0.74 -23.24 1.40
N VAL A 32 -0.85 -22.40 0.36
CA VAL A 32 0.29 -21.63 -0.18
C VAL A 32 0.49 -20.29 0.56
N ALA A 33 -0.55 -19.80 1.24
CA ALA A 33 -0.55 -18.52 1.93
C ALA A 33 0.63 -18.30 2.90
N PRO A 34 1.06 -19.27 3.74
CA PRO A 34 2.22 -19.07 4.62
C PRO A 34 3.51 -18.83 3.83
N LEU A 35 3.67 -19.46 2.67
CA LEU A 35 4.83 -19.24 1.79
C LEU A 35 4.81 -17.82 1.21
N ALA A 36 3.64 -17.29 0.86
CA ALA A 36 3.50 -15.91 0.42
C ALA A 36 3.86 -14.91 1.54
N GLY A 37 3.46 -15.21 2.78
CA GLY A 37 3.84 -14.44 3.96
C GLY A 37 5.35 -14.45 4.21
N LEU A 38 5.99 -15.61 4.11
CA LEU A 38 7.44 -15.76 4.20
C LEU A 38 8.16 -15.04 3.05
N ALA A 39 7.65 -15.15 1.83
CA ALA A 39 8.18 -14.45 0.67
C ALA A 39 8.14 -12.93 0.86
N TYR A 40 7.03 -12.39 1.38
CA TYR A 40 6.96 -10.96 1.72
C TYR A 40 8.03 -10.54 2.73
N LEU A 41 8.25 -11.32 3.79
CA LEU A 41 9.27 -11.02 4.79
C LEU A 41 10.69 -11.09 4.22
N LEU A 42 11.01 -12.19 3.53
CA LEU A 42 12.35 -12.51 3.06
C LEU A 42 12.75 -11.70 1.82
N LEU A 43 11.82 -11.47 0.90
CA LEU A 43 12.09 -10.81 -0.38
C LEU A 43 11.86 -9.30 -0.34
N ALA A 44 10.97 -8.80 0.54
CA ALA A 44 10.66 -7.37 0.60
C ALA A 44 11.04 -6.73 1.94
N ALA A 45 10.42 -7.16 3.05
CA ALA A 45 10.46 -6.40 4.30
C ALA A 45 11.86 -6.37 4.95
N LEU A 46 12.54 -7.52 5.05
CA LEU A 46 13.86 -7.62 5.69
C LEU A 46 14.99 -6.99 4.84
N PRO A 47 15.11 -7.27 3.52
CA PRO A 47 16.12 -6.64 2.68
C PRO A 47 15.98 -5.12 2.66
N LEU A 48 14.74 -4.62 2.53
CA LEU A 48 14.46 -3.18 2.54
C LEU A 48 14.85 -2.53 3.87
N ARG A 49 14.59 -3.22 4.99
CA ARG A 49 15.02 -2.73 6.29
C ARG A 49 16.53 -2.67 6.42
N ALA A 50 17.23 -3.74 6.06
CA ALA A 50 18.68 -3.81 6.14
C ALA A 50 19.32 -2.71 5.28
N PHE A 51 18.80 -2.47 4.07
CA PHE A 51 19.21 -1.37 3.21
C PHE A 51 18.97 0.00 3.87
N ALA A 52 17.76 0.22 4.41
CA ALA A 52 17.38 1.48 5.05
C ALA A 52 18.20 1.78 6.31
N THR A 53 18.69 0.76 7.02
CA THR A 53 19.51 0.94 8.23
C THR A 53 21.00 1.08 7.94
N HIS A 54 21.52 0.41 6.91
CA HIS A 54 22.98 0.34 6.68
C HIS A 54 23.48 1.16 5.49
N VAL A 55 22.69 1.23 4.41
CA VAL A 55 23.10 1.84 3.16
C VAL A 55 22.53 3.25 3.02
N ALA A 56 21.21 3.39 3.19
CA ALA A 56 20.51 4.66 2.97
C ALA A 56 21.08 5.86 3.78
N PRO A 57 21.50 5.71 5.06
CA PRO A 57 22.09 6.82 5.81
C PRO A 57 23.41 7.32 5.22
N ARG A 58 24.17 6.46 4.54
CA ARG A 58 25.44 6.80 3.89
C ARG A 58 25.27 7.47 2.53
N LEU A 59 24.14 7.22 1.86
CA LEU A 59 23.77 7.84 0.60
C LEU A 59 23.17 9.24 0.77
N ARG A 60 22.70 9.60 1.97
CA ARG A 60 22.21 10.95 2.25
C ARG A 60 23.38 11.93 2.19
N ARG A 61 23.50 12.66 1.08
CA ARG A 61 24.47 13.75 0.93
C ARG A 61 24.34 14.72 2.10
N PRO A 62 25.45 15.21 2.68
CA PRO A 62 25.38 16.32 3.61
C PRO A 62 24.69 17.48 2.89
N ARG A 63 23.62 18.01 3.48
CA ARG A 63 23.01 19.24 2.99
C ARG A 63 24.10 20.31 3.10
N ILE A 64 24.54 20.84 1.96
CA ILE A 64 25.54 21.90 1.89
C ILE A 64 24.97 23.06 2.71
N ALA A 65 25.54 23.28 3.89
CA ALA A 65 25.20 24.40 4.75
C ALA A 65 25.91 25.64 4.19
N LEU A 66 25.28 26.28 3.21
CA LEU A 66 25.82 27.51 2.60
C LEU A 66 25.86 28.70 3.57
N THR A 67 25.16 28.62 4.72
CA THR A 67 25.30 29.60 5.79
C THR A 67 25.24 28.90 7.15
N GLY A 68 26.12 29.30 8.08
CA GLY A 68 26.27 28.74 9.43
C GLY A 68 25.09 28.96 10.39
N ARG A 69 23.87 29.15 9.86
CA ARG A 69 22.62 29.26 10.63
C ARG A 69 21.77 27.98 10.62
N ASN A 70 22.26 26.91 10.00
CA ASN A 70 21.60 25.60 10.07
C ASN A 70 21.97 24.90 11.38
N ARG A 71 21.06 25.01 12.36
CA ARG A 71 21.09 24.22 13.60
C ARG A 71 21.26 22.74 13.28
N GLY A 72 22.09 22.07 14.08
CA GLY A 72 22.42 20.66 13.93
C GLY A 72 21.22 19.72 14.14
N PRO A 73 21.39 18.41 13.91
CA PRO A 73 20.30 17.43 13.84
C PRO A 73 19.49 17.25 15.14
N ILE A 74 19.97 17.81 16.26
CA ILE A 74 19.39 17.63 17.59
C ILE A 74 18.09 18.47 17.74
N ASP A 75 17.95 19.57 17.00
CA ASP A 75 16.73 20.40 17.02
C ASP A 75 15.71 20.03 15.91
N ALA A 76 16.11 19.30 14.88
CA ALA A 76 15.21 18.92 13.77
C ALA A 76 14.26 17.76 14.11
N ASP A 77 14.51 17.03 15.20
CA ASP A 77 13.59 16.04 15.77
C ASP A 77 12.39 16.70 16.49
N HIS A 78 12.43 18.02 16.70
CA HIS A 78 11.32 18.83 17.21
C HIS A 78 10.78 19.77 16.13
N GLY A 79 9.89 19.26 15.27
CA GLY A 79 8.91 20.12 14.61
C GLY A 79 9.38 20.93 13.40
N ALA A 80 10.32 20.44 12.58
CA ALA A 80 10.52 21.04 11.25
C ALA A 80 9.27 20.80 10.37
N ALA A 81 8.40 21.81 10.33
CA ALA A 81 7.23 21.91 9.47
C ALA A 81 7.67 21.78 8.00
N ALA A 82 7.55 20.57 7.45
CA ALA A 82 7.48 20.44 6.00
C ALA A 82 6.17 21.10 5.56
N PRO A 83 6.12 21.78 4.40
CA PRO A 83 4.93 22.48 3.95
C PRO A 83 3.74 21.51 3.96
N MET A 84 2.79 21.79 4.86
CA MET A 84 1.59 20.98 5.03
C MET A 84 0.63 21.41 3.92
N LEU A 85 0.65 20.68 2.81
CA LEU A 85 -0.37 20.83 1.77
C LEU A 85 -1.75 20.69 2.40
N SER A 86 -2.70 21.50 1.96
CA SER A 86 -4.04 21.46 2.53
C SER A 86 -4.65 20.06 2.31
N PRO A 87 -5.35 19.49 3.32
CA PRO A 87 -5.97 18.17 3.19
C PRO A 87 -6.89 18.05 1.97
N ALA A 88 -7.51 19.17 1.56
CA ALA A 88 -8.35 19.26 0.37
C ALA A 88 -7.54 19.11 -0.94
N LEU A 89 -6.35 19.72 -1.04
CA LEU A 89 -5.46 19.57 -2.19
C LEU A 89 -4.92 18.15 -2.30
N VAL A 90 -4.69 17.50 -1.15
CA VAL A 90 -4.28 16.09 -1.07
C VAL A 90 -5.38 15.16 -1.55
N ALA A 91 -6.62 15.37 -1.10
CA ALA A 91 -7.78 14.62 -1.57
C ALA A 91 -8.01 14.84 -3.07
N ALA A 92 -7.92 16.08 -3.55
CA ALA A 92 -8.10 16.43 -4.96
C ALA A 92 -7.00 15.85 -5.86
N GLY A 93 -5.72 15.94 -5.46
CA GLY A 93 -4.60 15.37 -6.21
C GLY A 93 -4.61 13.84 -6.23
N THR A 94 -5.09 13.22 -5.15
CA THR A 94 -5.31 11.77 -5.05
C THR A 94 -6.43 11.30 -5.96
N LEU A 95 -7.60 11.91 -5.83
CA LEU A 95 -8.78 11.56 -6.63
C LEU A 95 -8.49 11.84 -8.10
N GLY A 96 -7.78 12.93 -8.41
CA GLY A 96 -7.29 13.25 -9.74
C GLY A 96 -6.28 12.22 -10.26
N GLY A 97 -5.27 11.84 -9.47
CA GLY A 97 -4.27 10.84 -9.87
C GLY A 97 -4.87 9.45 -10.07
N ALA A 98 -5.79 9.04 -9.20
CA ALA A 98 -6.54 7.80 -9.33
C ALA A 98 -7.50 7.82 -10.52
N ALA A 99 -8.17 8.95 -10.77
CA ALA A 99 -9.00 9.12 -11.95
C ALA A 99 -8.19 9.06 -13.23
N VAL A 100 -6.99 9.65 -13.26
CA VAL A 100 -6.06 9.57 -14.37
C VAL A 100 -5.56 8.14 -14.56
N ILE A 101 -5.19 7.42 -13.50
CA ILE A 101 -4.75 6.02 -13.58
C ILE A 101 -5.90 5.11 -14.04
N ALA A 102 -7.11 5.30 -13.56
CA ALA A 102 -8.30 4.56 -13.97
C ALA A 102 -8.68 4.84 -15.43
N ALA A 103 -8.68 6.12 -15.83
CA ALA A 103 -8.92 6.54 -17.21
C ALA A 103 -7.85 6.01 -18.17
N LEU A 104 -6.59 6.00 -17.74
CA LEU A 104 -5.51 5.39 -18.51
C LEU A 104 -5.73 3.88 -18.59
N SER A 105 -6.00 3.19 -17.49
CA SER A 105 -6.12 1.73 -17.45
C SER A 105 -7.31 1.16 -18.23
N GLY A 106 -8.39 1.92 -18.47
CA GLY A 106 -9.62 1.43 -19.10
C GLY A 106 -9.56 1.27 -20.62
N GLY A 107 -8.53 1.77 -21.30
CA GLY A 107 -8.54 1.90 -22.75
C GLY A 107 -9.29 3.17 -23.20
N VAL A 108 -8.85 3.75 -24.32
CA VAL A 108 -9.33 5.04 -24.83
C VAL A 108 -10.64 4.89 -25.61
N ASP A 109 -11.27 3.71 -25.57
CA ASP A 109 -12.52 3.44 -26.32
C ASP A 109 -13.74 4.18 -25.76
N ALA A 110 -13.55 5.06 -24.77
CA ALA A 110 -14.54 6.00 -24.25
C ALA A 110 -15.88 5.35 -23.86
N GLU A 111 -15.85 4.10 -23.42
CA GLU A 111 -17.06 3.38 -23.04
C GLU A 111 -17.56 3.81 -21.65
N VAL A 112 -18.88 3.97 -21.53
CA VAL A 112 -19.54 4.43 -20.29
C VAL A 112 -19.23 3.59 -19.05
N ARG A 113 -18.92 2.30 -19.21
CA ARG A 113 -18.54 1.41 -18.09
C ARG A 113 -17.22 1.82 -17.43
N TYR A 114 -16.28 2.43 -18.16
CA TYR A 114 -15.00 2.88 -17.59
C TYR A 114 -15.13 4.20 -16.83
N LEU A 115 -16.11 5.04 -17.16
CA LEU A 115 -16.47 6.21 -16.33
C LEU A 115 -17.02 5.75 -14.98
N ARG A 116 -17.91 4.76 -14.98
CA ARG A 116 -18.43 4.12 -13.75
C ARG A 116 -17.30 3.51 -12.92
N LEU A 117 -16.38 2.77 -13.57
CA LEU A 117 -15.22 2.20 -12.89
C LEU A 117 -14.33 3.28 -12.27
N THR A 118 -14.12 4.39 -12.97
CA THR A 118 -13.36 5.53 -12.45
C THR A 118 -14.00 6.10 -11.18
N ALA A 119 -15.33 6.25 -11.18
CA ALA A 119 -16.08 6.64 -9.99
C ALA A 119 -15.98 5.60 -8.86
N ALA A 120 -16.05 4.30 -9.19
CA ALA A 120 -15.92 3.21 -8.22
C ALA A 120 -14.56 3.21 -7.52
N ILE A 121 -13.47 3.35 -8.30
CA ILE A 121 -12.10 3.44 -7.77
C ILE A 121 -11.93 4.70 -6.92
N GLY A 122 -12.43 5.84 -7.40
CA GLY A 122 -12.42 7.10 -6.65
C GLY A 122 -13.13 6.98 -5.30
N LEU A 123 -14.31 6.36 -5.29
CA LEU A 123 -15.07 6.08 -4.07
C LEU A 123 -14.30 5.13 -3.14
N GLY A 124 -13.74 4.04 -3.66
CA GLY A 124 -12.97 3.08 -2.88
C GLY A 124 -11.74 3.70 -2.20
N LEU A 125 -11.03 4.57 -2.91
CA LEU A 125 -9.90 5.31 -2.34
C LEU A 125 -10.33 6.32 -1.29
N LEU A 126 -11.46 7.01 -1.50
CA LEU A 126 -12.02 7.91 -0.51
C LEU A 126 -12.38 7.14 0.78
N LEU A 127 -12.99 5.96 0.65
CA LEU A 127 -13.31 5.08 1.78
C LEU A 127 -12.03 4.62 2.50
N LEU A 128 -11.02 4.15 1.77
CA LEU A 128 -9.75 3.72 2.36
C LEU A 128 -9.07 4.85 3.15
N ASN A 129 -8.97 6.05 2.56
CA ASN A 129 -8.33 7.16 3.25
C ASN A 129 -9.18 7.65 4.43
N ALA A 130 -10.48 7.87 4.26
CA ALA A 130 -11.34 8.41 5.31
C ALA A 130 -11.54 7.42 6.47
N ILE A 131 -11.93 6.17 6.14
CA ILE A 131 -12.38 5.18 7.12
C ILE A 131 -11.22 4.33 7.62
N ALA A 132 -10.33 3.85 6.75
CA ALA A 132 -9.27 2.94 7.19
C ALA A 132 -8.05 3.67 7.77
N VAL A 133 -7.82 4.94 7.42
CA VAL A 133 -6.63 5.67 7.86
C VAL A 133 -6.97 6.80 8.83
N LEU A 134 -7.80 7.75 8.39
CA LEU A 134 -8.04 8.98 9.15
C LEU A 134 -8.86 8.69 10.42
N LEU A 135 -9.91 7.87 10.32
CA LEU A 135 -10.79 7.57 11.43
C LEU A 135 -10.06 6.81 12.58
N PRO A 136 -9.38 5.67 12.34
CA PRO A 136 -8.62 4.97 13.37
C PRO A 136 -7.51 5.83 13.97
N ALA A 137 -6.83 6.63 13.15
CA ALA A 137 -5.79 7.53 13.63
C ALA A 137 -6.34 8.60 14.56
N ARG A 138 -7.47 9.22 14.22
CA ARG A 138 -8.14 10.21 15.07
C ARG A 138 -8.68 9.60 16.36
N LEU A 139 -9.28 8.41 16.29
CA LEU A 139 -9.78 7.71 17.47
C LEU A 139 -8.63 7.33 18.41
N ALA A 140 -7.55 6.75 17.87
CA ALA A 140 -6.36 6.41 18.64
C ALA A 140 -5.68 7.66 19.22
N GLY A 141 -5.62 8.76 18.46
CA GLY A 141 -5.12 10.05 18.94
C GLY A 141 -5.94 10.62 20.10
N ARG A 142 -7.28 10.54 20.01
CA ARG A 142 -8.18 10.95 21.10
C ARG A 142 -7.99 10.11 22.35
N VAL A 143 -7.94 8.78 22.22
CA VAL A 143 -7.74 7.86 23.35
C VAL A 143 -6.37 8.06 23.99
N ALA A 144 -5.33 8.24 23.18
CA ALA A 144 -3.96 8.46 23.65
C ALA A 144 -3.68 9.90 24.11
N ARG A 145 -4.60 10.85 23.89
CA ARG A 145 -4.42 12.30 24.08
C ARG A 145 -3.17 12.85 23.37
N VAL A 146 -3.01 12.47 22.11
CA VAL A 146 -1.86 12.87 21.27
C VAL A 146 -2.35 13.57 20.01
N ASP A 147 -1.65 14.63 19.62
CA ASP A 147 -1.85 15.29 18.34
C ASP A 147 -1.36 14.39 17.19
N VAL A 148 -2.32 13.91 16.42
CA VAL A 148 -2.09 13.09 15.24
C VAL A 148 -2.01 14.00 14.03
N VAL A 149 -0.81 14.17 13.49
CA VAL A 149 -0.58 14.97 12.29
C VAL A 149 -0.58 14.06 11.07
N VAL A 150 -1.43 14.37 10.10
CA VAL A 150 -1.43 13.69 8.80
C VAL A 150 -0.35 14.31 7.93
N ARG A 151 0.64 13.51 7.50
CA ARG A 151 1.67 13.95 6.56
C ARG A 151 1.50 13.25 5.22
N LEU A 152 1.57 14.05 4.15
CA LEU A 152 1.71 13.54 2.81
C LEU A 152 3.15 13.05 2.61
N LEU A 153 3.29 11.83 2.10
CA LEU A 153 4.55 11.37 1.54
C LEU A 153 4.46 11.42 0.00
N PRO A 154 4.86 12.53 -0.65
CA PRO A 154 4.84 12.62 -2.11
C PRO A 154 5.67 11.52 -2.78
N GLY A 155 6.68 10.97 -2.09
CA GLY A 155 7.42 9.80 -2.56
C GLY A 155 6.55 8.54 -2.72
N ILE A 156 5.53 8.33 -1.87
CA ILE A 156 4.62 7.17 -2.00
C ILE A 156 3.70 7.36 -3.21
N LEU A 157 3.29 8.59 -3.52
CA LEU A 157 2.54 8.89 -4.75
C LEU A 157 3.35 8.57 -6.00
N LEU A 158 4.64 8.91 -6.02
CA LEU A 158 5.53 8.57 -7.13
C LEU A 158 5.74 7.06 -7.27
N VAL A 159 5.87 6.34 -6.15
CA VAL A 159 5.97 4.87 -6.15
C VAL A 159 4.68 4.22 -6.65
N ALA A 160 3.51 4.70 -6.21
CA ALA A 160 2.22 4.22 -6.67
C ALA A 160 2.01 4.49 -8.18
N LEU A 161 2.38 5.70 -8.64
CA LEU A 161 2.34 6.05 -10.05
C LEU A 161 3.29 5.17 -10.88
N ALA A 162 4.53 4.97 -10.41
CA ALA A 162 5.49 4.09 -11.07
C ALA A 162 4.97 2.64 -11.12
N ALA A 163 4.44 2.11 -10.03
CA ALA A 163 3.88 0.76 -9.99
C ALA A 163 2.67 0.59 -10.92
N ALA A 164 1.80 1.60 -11.02
CA ALA A 164 0.67 1.60 -11.95
C ALA A 164 1.14 1.64 -13.42
N LEU A 165 2.14 2.48 -13.72
CA LEU A 165 2.74 2.55 -15.06
C LEU A 165 3.45 1.25 -15.43
N LEU A 166 4.28 0.70 -14.53
CA LEU A 166 4.98 -0.58 -14.72
C LEU A 166 3.99 -1.75 -14.92
N SER A 167 2.91 -1.80 -14.14
CA SER A 167 1.87 -2.83 -14.32
C SER A 167 1.22 -2.73 -15.68
N ARG A 168 0.98 -1.51 -16.16
CA ARG A 168 0.40 -1.28 -17.48
C ARG A 168 1.37 -1.65 -18.61
N PHE A 169 2.62 -1.18 -18.57
CA PHE A 169 3.62 -1.52 -19.58
C PHE A 169 3.97 -3.01 -19.58
N GLY A 170 3.82 -3.68 -18.43
CA GLY A 170 3.94 -5.13 -18.31
C GLY A 170 2.73 -5.94 -18.80
N GLY A 171 1.68 -5.29 -19.31
CA GLY A 171 0.47 -5.97 -19.79
C GLY A 171 -0.35 -6.63 -18.68
N LEU A 172 -0.11 -6.30 -17.41
CA LEU A 172 -0.88 -6.83 -16.29
C LEU A 172 -2.27 -6.20 -16.31
N GLN A 173 -3.24 -6.99 -16.74
CA GLN A 173 -4.67 -6.66 -16.69
C GLN A 173 -5.29 -7.52 -15.58
N PRO A 174 -5.76 -6.92 -14.47
CA PRO A 174 -5.80 -5.49 -14.14
C PRO A 174 -4.44 -4.91 -13.67
N PRO A 175 -4.23 -3.58 -13.75
CA PRO A 175 -3.04 -2.98 -13.15
C PRO A 175 -3.04 -3.29 -11.66
N LEU A 176 -1.92 -3.78 -11.14
CA LEU A 176 -1.74 -3.94 -9.71
C LEU A 176 -1.92 -2.56 -9.09
N LEU A 177 -3.04 -2.37 -8.38
CA LEU A 177 -3.24 -1.26 -7.47
C LEU A 177 -2.33 -1.48 -6.26
N ALA A 178 -1.02 -1.37 -6.48
CA ALA A 178 -0.02 -1.43 -5.45
C ALA A 178 -0.17 -0.17 -4.59
N GLY A 179 -0.92 -0.33 -3.50
CA GLY A 179 -0.84 0.47 -2.28
C GLY A 179 -0.99 1.96 -2.47
N VAL A 180 -2.21 2.41 -2.80
CA VAL A 180 -2.56 3.83 -2.72
C VAL A 180 -2.94 4.17 -1.28
N LEU A 181 -1.93 4.21 -0.40
CA LEU A 181 -2.04 4.88 0.89
C LEU A 181 -1.26 6.18 0.85
N ILE A 182 -2.00 7.27 0.99
CA ILE A 182 -1.50 8.63 0.77
C ILE A 182 -1.14 9.30 2.09
N ALA A 183 -1.65 8.78 3.20
CA ALA A 183 -1.51 9.38 4.51
C ALA A 183 -0.89 8.40 5.51
N ALA A 184 0.39 8.61 5.85
CA ALA A 184 0.90 8.13 7.12
C ALA A 184 0.56 9.19 8.17
N SER A 185 -0.12 8.79 9.25
CA SER A 185 -0.31 9.70 10.38
C SER A 185 0.85 9.51 11.35
N ALA A 186 1.38 10.61 11.85
CA ALA A 186 2.46 10.62 12.83
C ALA A 186 1.95 11.25 14.12
N ALA A 187 2.06 10.50 15.20
CA ALA A 187 1.85 10.97 16.56
C ALA A 187 3.14 11.65 17.05
N ILE A 188 3.29 12.94 16.75
CA ILE A 188 4.51 13.73 17.00
C ILE A 188 4.59 14.07 18.50
N GLY A 189 5.79 14.04 19.09
CA GLY A 189 6.00 14.41 20.51
C GLY A 189 5.47 13.42 21.55
N SER A 190 5.04 12.22 21.12
CA SER A 190 4.37 11.26 21.99
C SER A 190 5.23 10.05 22.41
N SER A 191 4.82 9.42 23.51
CA SER A 191 5.48 8.21 24.02
C SER A 191 5.51 7.10 22.96
N ARG A 192 6.54 6.24 23.04
CA ARG A 192 6.71 5.11 22.11
C ARG A 192 5.47 4.20 22.05
N ARG A 193 4.78 4.03 23.18
CA ARG A 193 3.55 3.24 23.29
C ARG A 193 2.37 3.90 22.58
N ALA A 194 2.19 5.21 22.71
CA ALA A 194 1.12 5.94 22.02
C ALA A 194 1.28 5.85 20.48
N ARG A 195 2.51 6.02 19.99
CA ARG A 195 2.82 5.85 18.56
C ARG A 195 2.52 4.44 18.06
N ALA A 196 2.88 3.43 18.84
CA ALA A 196 2.56 2.05 18.51
C ALA A 196 1.04 1.79 18.51
N GLY A 197 0.30 2.36 19.46
CA GLY A 197 -1.17 2.28 19.48
C GLY A 197 -1.82 2.85 18.21
N VAL A 198 -1.38 4.03 17.77
CA VAL A 198 -1.84 4.62 16.49
C VAL A 198 -1.45 3.73 15.31
N ALA A 199 -0.23 3.21 15.27
CA ALA A 199 0.24 2.33 14.20
C ALA A 199 -0.56 1.02 14.11
N VAL A 200 -0.88 0.40 15.26
CA VAL A 200 -1.75 -0.78 15.34
C VAL A 200 -3.14 -0.42 14.82
N ALA A 201 -3.75 0.66 15.32
CA ALA A 201 -5.10 1.08 14.95
C ALA A 201 -5.23 1.38 13.44
N GLN A 202 -4.22 2.02 12.84
CA GLN A 202 -4.20 2.26 11.39
C GLN A 202 -4.07 0.96 10.60
N SER A 203 -3.12 0.10 10.99
CA SER A 203 -2.88 -1.16 10.27
C SER A 203 -4.09 -2.08 10.38
N SER A 204 -4.73 -2.16 11.55
CA SER A 204 -5.94 -2.94 11.76
C SER A 204 -7.16 -2.35 11.04
N GLY A 205 -7.30 -1.02 11.00
CA GLY A 205 -8.35 -0.34 10.25
C GLY A 205 -8.27 -0.60 8.75
N VAL A 206 -7.07 -0.53 8.18
CA VAL A 206 -6.82 -0.89 6.77
C VAL A 206 -7.09 -2.37 6.53
N ALA A 207 -6.59 -3.25 7.39
CA ALA A 207 -6.84 -4.69 7.26
C ALA A 207 -8.34 -5.03 7.31
N ALA A 208 -9.07 -4.50 8.29
CA ALA A 208 -10.49 -4.74 8.44
C ALA A 208 -11.28 -4.24 7.23
N LEU A 209 -11.03 -3.01 6.77
CA LEU A 209 -11.76 -2.46 5.63
C LEU A 209 -11.43 -3.20 4.33
N ALA A 210 -10.19 -3.64 4.14
CA ALA A 210 -9.80 -4.44 2.98
C ALA A 210 -10.53 -5.80 2.96
N LEU A 211 -10.63 -6.47 4.10
CA LEU A 211 -11.32 -7.75 4.23
C LEU A 211 -12.84 -7.60 4.07
N ILE A 212 -13.44 -6.52 4.61
CA ILE A 212 -14.85 -6.18 4.39
C ILE A 212 -15.10 -5.89 2.91
N GLY A 213 -14.20 -5.14 2.25
CA GLY A 213 -14.26 -4.89 0.81
C GLY A 213 -14.21 -6.19 0.00
N TRP A 214 -13.34 -7.13 0.39
CA TRP A 214 -13.24 -8.43 -0.27
C TRP A 214 -14.52 -9.25 -0.09
N ALA A 215 -15.03 -9.38 1.14
CA ALA A 215 -16.27 -10.10 1.43
C ALA A 215 -17.49 -9.45 0.74
N ALA A 216 -17.55 -8.12 0.68
CA ALA A 216 -18.61 -7.40 -0.04
C ALA A 216 -18.51 -7.63 -1.55
N HIS A 217 -17.31 -7.65 -2.12
CA HIS A 217 -17.10 -7.97 -3.53
C HIS A 217 -17.57 -9.40 -3.86
N ASP A 218 -17.23 -10.35 -2.99
CA ASP A 218 -17.65 -11.75 -3.08
C ASP A 218 -19.19 -11.86 -3.14
N LEU A 219 -19.88 -11.23 -2.18
CA LEU A 219 -21.34 -11.24 -2.10
C LEU A 219 -22.04 -10.54 -3.27
N LEU A 220 -21.40 -9.53 -3.86
CA LEU A 220 -21.95 -8.76 -4.96
C LEU A 220 -21.64 -9.35 -6.34
N THR A 221 -20.90 -10.46 -6.41
CA THR A 221 -20.47 -11.10 -7.66
C THR A 221 -21.23 -12.42 -7.89
N PRO A 222 -21.85 -12.66 -9.06
CA PRO A 222 -21.88 -11.79 -10.25
C PRO A 222 -22.82 -10.58 -10.07
N SER A 223 -22.36 -9.41 -10.49
CA SER A 223 -23.12 -8.16 -10.41
C SER A 223 -23.87 -7.88 -11.71
N THR A 224 -25.12 -7.39 -11.62
CA THR A 224 -25.89 -6.93 -12.78
C THR A 224 -26.49 -5.54 -12.53
N GLY A 225 -26.50 -4.70 -13.57
CA GLY A 225 -27.03 -3.34 -13.48
C GLY A 225 -26.05 -2.33 -12.86
N PHE A 226 -26.35 -1.04 -13.01
CA PHE A 226 -25.42 0.04 -12.68
C PHE A 226 -24.97 0.04 -11.21
N TRP A 227 -25.92 0.06 -10.28
CA TRP A 227 -25.62 0.23 -8.84
C TRP A 227 -24.90 -0.97 -8.23
N MET A 228 -25.32 -2.19 -8.55
CA MET A 228 -24.69 -3.40 -8.03
C MET A 228 -23.27 -3.55 -8.57
N THR A 229 -23.06 -3.24 -9.85
CA THR A 229 -21.73 -3.30 -10.46
C THR A 229 -20.82 -2.18 -9.94
N LEU A 230 -21.36 -0.96 -9.72
CA LEU A 230 -20.62 0.13 -9.07
C LEU A 230 -20.19 -0.27 -7.65
N ALA A 231 -21.09 -0.88 -6.88
CA ALA A 231 -20.79 -1.35 -5.53
C ALA A 231 -19.74 -2.48 -5.54
N SER A 232 -19.88 -3.47 -6.43
CA SER A 232 -18.92 -4.57 -6.58
C SER A 232 -17.52 -4.08 -6.96
N GLU A 233 -17.42 -3.16 -7.93
CA GLU A 233 -16.13 -2.59 -8.35
C GLU A 233 -15.51 -1.68 -7.27
N THR A 234 -16.34 -0.95 -6.52
CA THR A 234 -15.87 -0.18 -5.36
C THR A 234 -15.31 -1.11 -4.28
N ALA A 235 -16.03 -2.21 -3.99
CA ALA A 235 -15.61 -3.22 -3.02
C ALA A 235 -14.28 -3.88 -3.45
N ALA A 236 -14.14 -4.22 -4.73
CA ALA A 236 -12.89 -4.72 -5.31
C ALA A 236 -11.73 -3.70 -5.17
N ALA A 237 -12.01 -2.41 -5.44
CA ALA A 237 -11.00 -1.35 -5.30
C ALA A 237 -10.56 -1.17 -3.84
N VAL A 238 -11.49 -1.25 -2.88
CA VAL A 238 -11.19 -1.24 -1.45
C VAL A 238 -10.38 -2.46 -1.04
N ALA A 239 -10.72 -3.64 -1.51
CA ALA A 239 -10.01 -4.89 -1.21
C ALA A 239 -8.57 -4.87 -1.74
N LEU A 240 -8.40 -4.66 -3.05
CA LEU A 240 -7.09 -4.66 -3.69
C LEU A 240 -6.21 -3.51 -3.17
N GLY A 241 -6.79 -2.30 -3.15
CA GLY A 241 -6.12 -1.11 -2.65
C GLY A 241 -5.72 -1.27 -1.18
N GLY A 242 -6.62 -1.78 -0.33
CA GLY A 242 -6.41 -1.98 1.09
C GLY A 242 -5.40 -3.08 1.43
N LEU A 243 -5.45 -4.22 0.74
CA LEU A 243 -4.48 -5.32 0.94
C LEU A 243 -3.07 -4.89 0.56
N GLY A 244 -2.87 -4.30 -0.63
CA GLY A 244 -1.55 -3.81 -1.04
C GLY A 244 -1.01 -2.73 -0.10
N SER A 245 -1.91 -1.84 0.32
CA SER A 245 -1.64 -0.78 1.28
C SER A 245 -1.22 -1.28 2.67
N LEU A 246 -1.89 -2.32 3.18
CA LEU A 246 -1.55 -2.96 4.44
C LEU A 246 -0.10 -3.46 4.43
N LEU A 247 0.29 -4.16 3.36
CA LEU A 247 1.66 -4.66 3.21
C LEU A 247 2.66 -3.51 3.18
N MET A 248 2.37 -2.42 2.48
CA MET A 248 3.24 -1.24 2.50
C MET A 248 3.36 -0.61 3.90
N LEU A 249 2.26 -0.46 4.65
CA LEU A 249 2.30 0.11 6.00
C LEU A 249 3.12 -0.74 6.97
N LEU A 250 3.13 -2.06 6.79
CA LEU A 250 3.85 -3.00 7.62
C LEU A 250 5.35 -3.04 7.30
N LEU A 251 5.83 -2.39 6.24
CA LEU A 251 7.26 -2.29 5.97
C LEU A 251 7.97 -1.52 7.10
N PRO A 252 9.04 -2.08 7.69
CA PRO A 252 9.65 -1.52 8.89
C PRO A 252 10.72 -0.45 8.56
N VAL A 253 10.36 0.53 7.73
CA VAL A 253 11.25 1.59 7.23
C VAL A 253 10.61 2.98 7.28
N GLY A 254 11.46 4.02 7.26
CA GLY A 254 11.00 5.41 7.16
C GLY A 254 10.00 5.82 8.25
N PRO A 255 9.00 6.66 7.94
CA PRO A 255 7.97 7.06 8.90
C PRO A 255 6.79 6.09 8.97
N LEU A 256 6.88 4.90 8.40
CA LEU A 256 5.75 3.96 8.29
C LEU A 256 5.39 3.34 9.66
N PRO A 257 4.10 2.97 9.87
CA PRO A 257 3.64 2.27 11.06
C PRO A 257 4.47 1.04 11.41
N GLY A 258 4.85 0.24 10.41
CA GLY A 258 5.67 -0.96 10.56
C GLY A 258 6.99 -0.70 11.30
N ARG A 259 7.63 0.46 11.11
CA ARG A 259 8.85 0.81 11.83
C ARG A 259 8.59 0.99 13.32
N THR A 260 7.47 1.62 13.68
CA THR A 260 7.13 1.86 15.08
C THR A 260 6.79 0.56 15.81
N LEU A 261 6.07 -0.36 15.14
CA LEU A 261 5.80 -1.70 15.65
C LEU A 261 7.09 -2.49 15.84
N TYR A 262 7.95 -2.49 14.82
CA TYR A 262 9.26 -3.14 14.87
C TYR A 262 10.10 -2.62 16.03
N ALA A 263 10.10 -1.30 16.24
CA ALA A 263 10.89 -0.67 17.29
C ALA A 263 10.44 -1.08 18.70
N VAL A 264 9.13 -1.33 18.91
CA VAL A 264 8.59 -1.80 20.20
C VAL A 264 8.89 -3.28 20.41
N SER A 265 8.57 -4.12 19.44
CA SER A 265 8.81 -5.56 19.50
C SER A 265 8.99 -6.14 18.09
N PRO A 266 10.25 -6.44 17.69
CA PRO A 266 10.54 -7.13 16.44
C PRO A 266 9.75 -8.41 16.22
N PRO A 267 9.62 -9.34 17.19
CA PRO A 267 8.85 -10.56 16.97
C PRO A 267 7.35 -10.29 16.81
N ALA A 268 6.78 -9.35 17.58
CA ALA A 268 5.36 -9.01 17.43
C ALA A 268 5.08 -8.39 16.05
N TRP A 269 5.96 -7.51 15.57
CA TRP A 269 5.89 -7.00 14.20
C TRP A 269 5.95 -8.13 13.18
N ALA A 270 6.89 -9.07 13.32
CA ALA A 270 7.05 -10.18 12.39
C ALA A 270 5.80 -11.05 12.33
N VAL A 271 5.17 -11.34 13.48
CA VAL A 271 3.90 -12.07 13.55
C VAL A 271 2.78 -11.33 12.84
N VAL A 272 2.60 -10.03 13.10
CA VAL A 272 1.55 -9.22 12.44
C VAL A 272 1.79 -9.12 10.93
N ALA A 273 3.04 -8.89 10.52
CA ALA A 273 3.45 -8.83 9.13
C ALA A 273 3.22 -10.17 8.41
N LEU A 274 3.61 -11.28 9.04
CA LEU A 274 3.42 -12.63 8.51
C LEU A 274 1.93 -12.97 8.40
N ALA A 275 1.13 -12.71 9.43
CA ALA A 275 -0.30 -12.97 9.42
C ALA A 275 -1.01 -12.15 8.33
N SER A 276 -0.72 -10.86 8.25
CA SER A 276 -1.31 -9.96 7.24
C SER A 276 -0.92 -10.37 5.81
N ALA A 277 0.36 -10.70 5.60
CA ALA A 277 0.86 -11.14 4.30
C ALA A 277 0.38 -12.54 3.92
N THR A 278 0.18 -13.42 4.89
CA THR A 278 -0.45 -14.73 4.68
C THR A 278 -1.88 -14.55 4.17
N VAL A 279 -2.70 -13.75 4.86
CA VAL A 279 -4.08 -13.51 4.43
C VAL A 279 -4.14 -12.81 3.07
N ALA A 280 -3.34 -11.76 2.86
CA ALA A 280 -3.27 -11.10 1.55
C ALA A 280 -2.79 -12.06 0.46
N GLY A 281 -1.80 -12.91 0.76
CA GLY A 281 -1.29 -13.93 -0.14
C GLY A 281 -2.34 -14.99 -0.49
N ALA A 282 -3.10 -15.48 0.48
CA ALA A 282 -4.19 -16.44 0.27
C ALA A 282 -5.18 -15.92 -0.78
N ILE A 283 -5.59 -14.66 -0.64
CA ILE A 283 -6.55 -14.01 -1.54
C ILE A 283 -5.91 -13.73 -2.90
N LEU A 284 -4.75 -13.08 -2.94
CA LEU A 284 -4.15 -12.62 -4.20
C LEU A 284 -3.59 -13.77 -5.05
N VAL A 285 -2.90 -14.74 -4.45
CA VAL A 285 -2.28 -15.87 -5.17
C VAL A 285 -3.33 -16.77 -5.81
N SER A 286 -4.52 -16.85 -5.22
CA SER A 286 -5.65 -17.62 -5.74
C SER A 286 -6.35 -16.96 -6.94
N GLY A 287 -5.92 -15.77 -7.34
CA GLY A 287 -6.43 -15.09 -8.52
C GLY A 287 -6.02 -15.83 -9.80
N PRO A 288 -6.92 -15.99 -10.79
CA PRO A 288 -6.69 -16.82 -11.98
C PRO A 288 -5.52 -16.35 -12.85
N ALA A 289 -5.15 -15.07 -12.76
CA ALA A 289 -4.06 -14.45 -13.52
C ALA A 289 -2.91 -13.96 -12.62
N PHE A 290 -2.78 -14.48 -11.40
CA PHE A 290 -1.77 -13.98 -10.46
C PHE A 290 -0.35 -14.34 -10.94
N PRO A 291 0.53 -13.36 -11.21
CA PRO A 291 1.84 -13.61 -11.81
C PRO A 291 2.88 -14.05 -10.75
N LEU A 292 2.62 -15.17 -10.07
CA LEU A 292 3.42 -15.64 -8.92
C LEU A 292 4.91 -15.76 -9.25
N ALA A 293 5.25 -16.46 -10.34
CA ALA A 293 6.63 -16.68 -10.75
C ALA A 293 7.37 -15.37 -11.03
N ALA A 294 6.72 -14.46 -11.78
CA ALA A 294 7.31 -13.15 -12.09
C ALA A 294 7.51 -12.29 -10.84
N LEU A 295 6.56 -12.29 -9.90
CA LEU A 295 6.67 -11.55 -8.64
C LEU A 295 7.73 -12.14 -7.71
N VAL A 296 7.86 -13.47 -7.65
CA VAL A 296 8.91 -14.13 -6.86
C VAL A 296 10.29 -13.83 -7.45
N LEU A 297 10.45 -13.90 -8.78
CA LEU A 297 11.71 -13.56 -9.45
C LEU A 297 12.07 -12.07 -9.28
N ALA A 298 11.10 -11.17 -9.46
CA ALA A 298 11.30 -9.74 -9.23
C ALA A 298 11.65 -9.44 -7.77
N GLY A 299 10.96 -10.09 -6.82
CA GLY A 299 11.24 -10.01 -5.39
C GLY A 299 12.63 -10.53 -5.04
N ALA A 300 13.04 -11.66 -5.62
CA ALA A 300 14.38 -12.22 -5.42
C ALA A 300 15.48 -11.32 -5.98
N ALA A 301 15.28 -10.76 -7.18
CA ALA A 301 16.20 -9.79 -7.78
C ALA A 301 16.32 -8.53 -6.91
N PHE A 302 15.18 -7.99 -6.46
CA PHE A 302 15.13 -6.84 -5.56
C PHE A 302 15.86 -7.11 -4.24
N ALA A 303 15.54 -8.23 -3.58
CA ALA A 303 16.19 -8.67 -2.35
C ALA A 303 17.71 -8.84 -2.54
N GLY A 304 18.12 -9.44 -3.65
CA GLY A 304 19.51 -9.66 -4.03
C GLY A 304 20.28 -8.35 -4.16
N VAL A 305 19.74 -7.37 -4.91
CA VAL A 305 20.35 -6.04 -5.09
C VAL A 305 20.49 -5.31 -3.75
N LEU A 306 19.44 -5.29 -2.94
CA LEU A 306 19.47 -4.62 -1.63
C LEU A 306 20.46 -5.31 -0.67
N SER A 307 20.46 -6.63 -0.63
CA SER A 307 21.36 -7.41 0.22
C SER A 307 22.81 -7.24 -0.22
N ALA A 308 23.09 -7.23 -1.53
CA ALA A 308 24.42 -6.96 -2.07
C ALA A 308 24.93 -5.58 -1.66
N ALA A 309 24.08 -4.53 -1.73
CA ALA A 309 24.46 -3.20 -1.27
C ALA A 309 24.76 -3.16 0.24
N VAL A 310 23.98 -3.87 1.06
CA VAL A 310 24.25 -4.02 2.50
C VAL A 310 25.57 -4.75 2.73
N VAL A 311 25.80 -5.86 2.02
CA VAL A 311 27.03 -6.64 2.14
C VAL A 311 28.25 -5.80 1.80
N TRP A 312 28.18 -5.10 0.67
CA TRP A 312 29.23 -4.19 0.21
C TRP A 312 29.55 -3.12 1.25
N THR A 313 28.53 -2.44 1.76
CA THR A 313 28.73 -1.33 2.71
C THR A 313 29.21 -1.80 4.08
N ARG A 314 28.82 -2.99 4.54
CA ARG A 314 29.19 -3.49 5.87
C ARG A 314 30.54 -4.19 5.89
N TRP A 315 30.90 -4.93 4.85
CA TRP A 315 32.08 -5.80 4.89
C TRP A 315 33.14 -5.47 3.83
N VAL A 316 32.74 -5.06 2.61
CA VAL A 316 33.71 -4.83 1.52
C VAL A 316 34.34 -3.45 1.60
N ALA A 317 33.53 -2.39 1.59
CA ALA A 317 34.02 -1.01 1.58
C ALA A 317 34.92 -0.64 2.79
N PRO A 318 34.69 -1.15 4.01
CA PRO A 318 35.58 -0.89 5.15
C PRO A 318 36.93 -1.59 5.05
N ALA A 319 37.03 -2.74 4.36
CA ALA A 319 38.28 -3.50 4.24
C ALA A 319 39.30 -2.87 3.27
N TRP A 320 38.89 -1.84 2.53
CA TRP A 320 39.73 -1.10 1.58
C TRP A 320 40.29 0.20 2.16
N ARG A 321 40.03 0.48 3.45
CA ARG A 321 40.58 1.61 4.21
C ARG A 321 41.61 1.10 5.20
#